data_AF-A0A956F4Y4-F1
#
_entry.id   AF-A0A956F4Y4-F1
#
_cell.length_a   1.000
_cell.length_b   1.000
_cell.length_c   1.000
_cell.angle_alpha   90.00
_cell.angle_beta   90.00
_cell.angle_gamma   90.00
#
_symmetry.space_group_name_H-M   'P 1'
#
loop_
_entity.id
_entity.type
_entity.pdbx_description
1 polymer ?
#
loop_
_entity_poly.entity_id
_entity_poly.type
_entity_poly.pdbx_seq_one_letter_code
_entity_poly.pdbx_strand_id
1 'polypeptide(L)'
;MTRSRTSSGALLALLALLGTACVDAPITPDQVEADGQLRAPGLKQSAFSAQERSTTQRAAQISAVLAAQADGPLEDANRFPADVGEINLHLRADGIDGQRPVVFRWTHRGDAALVPGTLTPGDTMGRATSFHIDPELVGPWKVEILGAPVGGDEPVVLFERSFEIFVPSR
;
A
#
# COMPACT_ATOMS: atom_id res chain seq x y z
N MET A 1 25.30 -45.12 -55.12
CA MET A 1 24.19 -45.16 -54.14
C MET A 1 23.82 -46.61 -53.92
N THR A 2 24.27 -47.21 -52.80
CA THR A 2 24.07 -48.64 -52.51
C THR A 2 24.18 -48.93 -51.00
N ARG A 3 23.01 -49.21 -50.41
CA ARG A 3 22.61 -50.07 -49.27
C ARG A 3 23.52 -50.38 -48.05
N SER A 4 22.99 -49.99 -46.88
CA SER A 4 22.53 -50.84 -45.74
C SER A 4 23.42 -51.92 -45.11
N ARG A 5 23.66 -51.78 -43.80
CA ARG A 5 23.84 -52.78 -42.70
C ARG A 5 23.73 -51.98 -41.38
N THR A 6 23.20 -52.38 -40.23
CA THR A 6 22.75 -53.63 -39.57
C THR A 6 22.00 -53.15 -38.31
N SER A 7 20.73 -53.50 -38.10
CA SER A 7 20.20 -54.59 -37.26
C SER A 7 20.17 -54.35 -35.74
N SER A 8 19.05 -54.81 -35.16
CA SER A 8 18.84 -55.19 -33.76
C SER A 8 18.65 -54.03 -32.77
N GLY A 9 17.62 -53.98 -31.93
CA GLY A 9 16.58 -54.94 -31.60
C GLY A 9 15.97 -54.51 -30.26
N ALA A 10 14.65 -54.73 -30.15
CA ALA A 10 13.82 -54.88 -28.96
C ALA A 10 14.40 -54.51 -27.58
N LEU A 11 13.65 -53.75 -26.77
CA LEU A 11 12.71 -54.33 -25.81
C LEU A 11 11.99 -53.23 -25.00
N LEU A 12 10.74 -53.52 -24.66
CA LEU A 12 9.91 -52.80 -23.71
C LEU A 12 10.55 -52.68 -22.32
N ALA A 13 10.32 -51.55 -21.66
CA ALA A 13 10.10 -51.52 -20.21
C ALA A 13 9.24 -50.31 -19.80
N LEU A 14 7.95 -50.58 -19.56
CA LEU A 14 7.09 -49.79 -18.67
C LEU A 14 7.69 -49.82 -17.26
N LEU A 15 7.90 -48.67 -16.63
CA LEU A 15 8.01 -48.49 -15.17
C LEU A 15 7.36 -47.14 -14.84
N ALA A 16 6.07 -47.15 -14.54
CA ALA A 16 5.51 -47.27 -13.19
C ALA A 16 5.39 -45.91 -12.52
N LEU A 17 4.17 -45.37 -12.62
CA LEU A 17 3.62 -44.38 -11.72
C LEU A 17 3.82 -44.82 -10.27
N LEU A 18 4.50 -43.99 -9.47
CA LEU A 18 4.33 -43.99 -8.02
C LEU A 18 4.00 -42.55 -7.62
N GLY A 19 2.71 -42.30 -7.45
CA GLY A 19 2.20 -41.06 -6.91
C GLY A 19 2.73 -40.85 -5.50
N THR A 20 3.26 -39.67 -5.24
CA THR A 20 3.36 -39.14 -3.88
C THR A 20 1.95 -38.80 -3.43
N ALA A 21 1.20 -39.81 -3.01
CA ALA A 21 0.01 -39.60 -2.21
C ALA A 21 0.46 -38.89 -0.93
N CYS A 22 0.08 -37.61 -0.80
CA CYS A 22 0.02 -36.95 0.49
C CYS A 22 -1.06 -37.67 1.29
N VAL A 23 -0.67 -38.75 1.97
CA VAL A 23 -1.54 -39.39 2.95
C VAL A 23 -1.49 -38.50 4.19
N ASP A 24 -2.53 -37.70 4.37
CA ASP A 24 -2.85 -37.10 5.67
C ASP A 24 -3.26 -38.26 6.58
N ALA A 25 -2.27 -38.88 7.24
CA ALA A 25 -2.52 -39.97 8.17
C ALA A 25 -3.16 -39.36 9.43
N PRO A 26 -4.38 -39.79 9.81
CA PRO A 26 -5.02 -39.27 11.01
C PRO A 26 -4.15 -39.58 12.23
N ILE A 27 -4.05 -38.62 13.15
CA ILE A 27 -3.35 -38.80 14.43
C ILE A 27 -3.97 -40.00 15.14
N THR A 28 -3.15 -41.02 15.39
CA THR A 28 -3.56 -42.21 16.13
C THR A 28 -3.33 -42.02 17.64
N PRO A 29 -4.13 -42.64 18.52
CA PRO A 29 -4.08 -42.40 19.97
C PRO A 29 -2.72 -42.66 20.63
N ASP A 30 -1.88 -43.48 20.02
CA ASP A 30 -0.50 -43.77 20.44
C ASP A 30 0.48 -42.61 20.24
N GLN A 31 0.08 -41.60 19.45
CA GLN A 31 0.84 -40.38 19.16
C GLN A 31 0.49 -39.21 20.09
N VAL A 32 -0.46 -39.40 21.01
CA VAL A 32 -0.93 -38.38 21.96
C VAL A 32 -0.48 -38.75 23.38
N GLU A 33 0.12 -37.80 24.09
CA GLU A 33 0.47 -37.87 25.51
C GLU A 33 -0.78 -37.75 26.39
N ALA A 34 -0.66 -38.13 27.67
CA ALA A 34 -1.80 -38.14 28.59
C ALA A 34 -2.37 -36.73 28.89
N ASP A 35 -1.59 -35.68 28.61
CA ASP A 35 -1.99 -34.28 28.73
C ASP A 35 -2.59 -33.70 27.42
N GLY A 36 -2.71 -34.53 26.38
CA GLY A 36 -3.23 -34.16 25.06
C GLY A 36 -2.18 -33.60 24.10
N GLN A 37 -0.89 -33.56 24.45
CA GLN A 37 0.15 -33.13 23.52
C GLN A 37 0.58 -34.23 22.56
N LEU A 38 1.09 -33.87 21.38
CA LEU A 38 1.62 -34.84 20.42
C LEU A 38 3.06 -35.20 20.77
N ARG A 39 3.36 -36.50 20.79
CA ARG A 39 4.74 -36.99 20.91
C ARG A 39 5.50 -36.60 19.64
N ALA A 40 6.58 -35.85 19.76
CA ALA A 40 7.38 -35.38 18.63
C ALA A 40 8.67 -36.21 18.45
N PRO A 41 8.68 -37.33 17.71
CA PRO A 41 9.91 -37.98 17.33
C PRO A 41 10.56 -37.22 16.17
N GLY A 42 11.53 -36.35 16.48
CA GLY A 42 12.58 -35.93 15.54
C GLY A 42 12.17 -35.02 14.37
N LEU A 43 11.00 -34.37 14.40
CA LEU A 43 10.63 -33.38 13.40
C LEU A 43 11.28 -32.03 13.73
N LYS A 44 12.11 -31.51 12.82
CA LYS A 44 12.51 -30.10 12.80
C LYS A 44 11.23 -29.27 12.80
N GLN A 45 10.89 -28.74 13.96
CA GLN A 45 9.77 -27.83 14.14
C GLN A 45 10.04 -26.63 13.24
N SER A 46 9.33 -26.55 12.10
CA SER A 46 9.33 -25.36 11.27
C SER A 46 8.81 -24.24 12.15
N ALA A 47 9.72 -23.35 12.56
CA ALA A 47 9.37 -22.09 13.17
C ALA A 47 8.64 -21.26 12.12
N PHE A 48 7.34 -21.49 11.96
CA PHE A 48 6.44 -20.47 11.48
C PHE A 48 6.43 -19.38 12.54
N SER A 49 7.49 -18.56 12.52
CA SER A 49 7.41 -17.22 13.05
C SER A 49 6.31 -16.57 12.21
N ALA A 50 5.14 -16.37 12.79
CA ALA A 50 4.28 -15.29 12.35
C ALA A 50 5.15 -14.05 12.52
N GLN A 51 5.82 -13.66 11.45
CA GLN A 51 6.59 -12.44 11.40
C GLN A 51 5.55 -11.37 11.73
N GLU A 52 5.61 -10.84 12.95
CA GLU A 52 4.78 -9.72 13.36
C GLU A 52 5.04 -8.65 12.32
N ARG A 53 4.11 -8.51 11.36
CA ARG A 53 4.08 -7.34 10.51
C ARG A 53 3.92 -6.22 11.51
N SER A 54 4.99 -5.45 11.68
CA SER A 54 5.00 -4.31 12.58
C SER A 54 3.68 -3.59 12.41
N THR A 55 2.89 -3.51 13.48
CA THR A 55 1.53 -2.93 13.46
C THR A 55 1.54 -1.49 12.94
N THR A 56 2.71 -0.85 12.91
CA THR A 56 2.99 0.40 12.21
C THR A 56 2.72 0.39 10.70
N GLN A 57 2.57 -0.77 10.05
CA GLN A 57 2.33 -0.89 8.60
C GLN A 57 0.90 -1.32 8.22
N ARG A 58 -0.10 -1.16 9.11
CA ARG A 58 -1.48 -1.21 8.61
C ARG A 58 -1.64 -0.09 7.57
N ALA A 59 -2.05 -0.45 6.36
CA ALA A 59 -2.24 0.49 5.27
C ALA A 59 -3.30 1.50 5.70
N ALA A 60 -2.89 2.76 5.91
CA ALA A 60 -3.80 3.83 6.27
C ALA A 60 -4.77 4.05 5.11
N GLN A 61 -6.08 4.09 5.40
CA GLN A 61 -7.05 4.53 4.43
C GLN A 61 -7.22 6.04 4.59
N ILE A 62 -6.82 6.80 3.57
CA ILE A 62 -6.89 8.26 3.59
C ILE A 62 -8.08 8.70 2.75
N SER A 63 -8.98 9.46 3.37
CA SER A 63 -10.04 10.22 2.69
C SER A 63 -9.67 11.70 2.71
N ALA A 64 -9.81 12.39 1.58
CA ALA A 64 -9.31 13.75 1.44
C ALA A 64 -10.24 14.63 0.59
N VAL A 65 -10.40 15.88 1.02
CA VAL A 65 -11.18 16.91 0.36
C VAL A 65 -10.33 18.15 0.16
N LEU A 66 -10.39 18.73 -1.04
CA LEU A 66 -9.82 20.04 -1.31
C LEU A 66 -10.95 21.06 -1.31
N ALA A 67 -10.84 22.07 -0.46
CA ALA A 67 -11.84 23.10 -0.28
C ALA A 67 -11.20 24.49 -0.25
N ALA A 68 -11.94 25.50 -0.70
CA ALA A 68 -11.55 26.90 -0.48
C ALA A 68 -11.75 27.31 0.99
N GLN A 69 -12.70 26.65 1.67
CA GLN A 69 -13.07 26.91 3.05
C GLN A 69 -12.07 26.26 4.02
N ALA A 70 -11.62 27.06 4.98
CA ALA A 70 -10.74 26.60 6.04
C ALA A 70 -11.49 25.78 7.09
N ASP A 71 -12.76 26.10 7.35
CA ASP A 71 -13.63 25.50 8.38
C ASP A 71 -15.10 25.51 7.90
N GLY A 72 -15.95 24.71 8.54
CA GLY A 72 -17.40 24.68 8.26
C GLY A 72 -17.82 23.63 7.22
N PRO A 73 -18.92 23.85 6.48
CA PRO A 73 -19.37 22.90 5.46
C PRO A 73 -18.35 22.83 4.31
N LEU A 74 -17.73 21.66 4.16
CA LEU A 74 -16.69 21.43 3.18
C LEU A 74 -17.30 21.11 1.82
N GLU A 75 -16.91 21.88 0.81
CA GLU A 75 -17.24 21.61 -0.59
C GLU A 75 -16.01 21.08 -1.30
N ASP A 76 -16.08 19.82 -1.73
CA ASP A 76 -14.98 19.21 -2.44
C ASP A 76 -14.91 19.69 -3.88
N ALA A 77 -13.78 20.26 -4.26
CA ALA A 77 -13.56 20.80 -5.59
C ALA A 77 -12.28 20.23 -6.22
N ASN A 78 -12.27 20.19 -7.55
CA ASN A 78 -11.11 19.86 -8.36
C ASN A 78 -10.68 21.05 -9.25
N ARG A 79 -11.36 22.19 -9.14
CA ARG A 79 -11.07 23.42 -9.87
C ARG A 79 -11.30 24.60 -8.94
N PHE A 80 -10.35 25.52 -8.91
CA PHE A 80 -10.40 26.73 -8.10
C PHE A 80 -10.08 27.94 -8.98
N PRO A 81 -10.74 29.08 -8.75
CA PRO A 81 -10.39 30.30 -9.46
C PRO A 81 -9.01 30.82 -9.00
N ALA A 82 -8.30 31.54 -9.86
CA ALA A 82 -6.95 32.04 -9.59
C ALA A 82 -6.88 33.01 -8.39
N ASP A 83 -7.99 33.66 -8.05
CA ASP A 83 -8.13 34.56 -6.91
C ASP A 83 -8.63 33.86 -5.64
N VAL A 84 -8.65 32.51 -5.60
CA VAL A 84 -9.06 31.73 -4.40
C VAL A 84 -8.23 32.08 -3.16
N GLY A 85 -6.98 32.52 -3.36
CA GLY A 85 -6.05 32.92 -2.29
C GLY A 85 -5.46 31.74 -1.52
N GLU A 86 -6.28 30.82 -1.03
CA GLU A 86 -5.81 29.67 -0.24
C GLU A 86 -6.66 28.44 -0.52
N ILE A 87 -6.00 27.28 -0.68
CA ILE A 87 -6.65 25.98 -0.80
C ILE A 87 -6.33 25.17 0.44
N ASN A 88 -7.36 24.58 1.02
CA ASN A 88 -7.30 23.78 2.24
C ASN A 88 -7.45 22.30 1.89
N LEU A 89 -6.51 21.48 2.35
CA LEU A 89 -6.62 20.02 2.32
C LEU A 89 -7.18 19.54 3.66
N HIS A 90 -8.38 18.98 3.62
CA HIS A 90 -9.02 18.31 4.75
C HIS A 90 -8.86 16.82 4.61
N LEU A 91 -8.51 16.13 5.70
CA LEU A 91 -8.20 14.71 5.70
C LEU A 91 -8.89 13.98 6.83
N ARG A 92 -9.21 12.72 6.57
CA ARG A 92 -9.47 11.69 7.58
C ARG A 92 -8.55 10.50 7.30
N ALA A 93 -7.86 10.03 8.33
CA ALA A 93 -7.01 8.85 8.24
C ALA A 93 -7.58 7.72 9.11
N ASP A 94 -8.04 6.67 8.45
CA ASP A 94 -8.58 5.47 9.07
C ASP A 94 -7.50 4.38 9.15
N GLY A 95 -7.52 3.55 10.20
CA GLY A 95 -6.64 2.38 10.32
C GLY A 95 -5.21 2.67 10.79
N ILE A 96 -4.94 3.85 11.35
CA ILE A 96 -3.67 4.18 12.03
C ILE A 96 -3.85 4.23 13.55
N ASP A 97 -2.93 3.63 14.30
CA ASP A 97 -3.00 3.52 15.77
C ASP A 97 -2.49 4.76 16.52
N GLY A 98 -2.10 5.81 15.80
CA GLY A 98 -1.53 7.03 16.37
C GLY A 98 -1.12 8.04 15.31
N GLN A 99 -0.71 9.22 15.77
CA GLN A 99 -0.22 10.28 14.88
C GLN A 99 1.01 9.82 14.09
N ARG A 100 1.06 10.19 12.81
CA ARG A 100 2.19 9.86 11.92
C ARG A 100 2.71 11.11 11.22
N PRO A 101 4.02 11.39 11.26
CA PRO A 101 4.59 12.49 10.49
C PRO A 101 4.45 12.19 8.99
N VAL A 102 4.09 13.23 8.24
CA VAL A 102 3.98 13.20 6.78
C VAL A 102 4.53 14.49 6.19
N VAL A 103 4.72 14.49 4.87
CA VAL A 103 5.03 15.70 4.10
C VAL A 103 3.95 15.90 3.05
N PHE A 104 3.37 17.08 2.99
CA PHE A 104 2.47 17.50 1.93
C PHE A 104 3.29 18.12 0.80
N ARG A 105 3.25 17.52 -0.38
CA ARG A 105 3.95 18.01 -1.56
C ARG A 105 2.95 18.67 -2.51
N TRP A 106 3.04 19.99 -2.66
CA TRP A 106 2.25 20.78 -3.59
C TRP A 106 3.09 21.02 -4.84
N THR A 107 2.64 20.53 -5.99
CA THR A 107 3.39 20.58 -7.24
C THR A 107 2.64 21.38 -8.30
N HIS A 108 3.33 22.33 -8.91
CA HIS A 108 2.88 23.07 -10.08
C HIS A 108 3.99 23.06 -11.14
N ARG A 109 3.68 22.54 -12.34
CA ARG A 109 4.60 22.54 -13.50
C ARG A 109 6.03 22.03 -13.24
N GLY A 110 6.19 21.13 -12.28
CA GLY A 110 7.47 20.52 -11.92
C GLY A 110 8.15 21.16 -10.70
N ASP A 111 7.72 22.34 -10.30
CA ASP A 111 8.14 22.96 -9.04
C ASP A 111 7.31 22.39 -7.89
N ALA A 112 7.98 22.07 -6.78
CA ALA A 112 7.36 21.44 -5.64
C ALA A 112 7.64 22.20 -4.34
N ALA A 113 6.59 22.53 -3.61
CA ALA A 113 6.66 23.04 -2.25
C ALA A 113 6.34 21.91 -1.26
N LEU A 114 7.22 21.73 -0.27
CA LEU A 114 7.09 20.69 0.75
C LEU A 114 6.67 21.32 2.08
N VAL A 115 5.54 20.87 2.63
CA VAL A 115 5.00 21.33 3.90
C VAL A 115 4.98 20.15 4.88
N PRO A 116 5.79 20.17 5.95
CA PRO A 116 5.72 19.15 7.00
C PRO A 116 4.34 19.11 7.66
N GLY A 117 3.89 17.92 8.04
CA GLY A 117 2.58 17.73 8.62
C GLY A 117 2.47 16.48 9.48
N THR A 118 1.26 16.22 9.98
CA THR A 118 0.96 15.03 10.78
C THR A 118 -0.41 14.49 10.39
N LEU A 119 -0.47 13.21 10.04
CA LEU A 119 -1.72 12.48 9.95
C LEU A 119 -2.16 12.10 11.35
N THR A 120 -3.33 12.60 11.76
CA THR A 120 -3.96 12.25 13.04
C THR A 120 -5.10 11.29 12.77
N PRO A 121 -5.21 10.16 13.49
CA PRO A 121 -6.39 9.29 13.39
C PRO A 121 -7.64 10.06 13.83
N GLY A 122 -8.73 9.86 13.13
CA GLY A 122 -10.00 10.52 13.45
C GLY A 122 -11.17 9.93 12.68
N ASP A 123 -12.37 10.13 13.21
CA ASP A 123 -13.65 9.75 12.59
C ASP A 123 -14.22 10.88 11.70
N THR A 124 -13.77 12.12 11.91
CA THR A 124 -14.16 13.30 11.14
C THR A 124 -13.04 13.82 10.23
N MET A 125 -13.42 14.51 9.16
CA MET A 125 -12.49 15.33 8.36
C MET A 125 -11.96 16.49 9.20
N GLY A 126 -10.64 16.68 9.20
CA GLY A 126 -9.99 17.85 9.79
C GLY A 126 -9.03 18.52 8.82
N ARG A 127 -8.83 19.83 8.95
CA ARG A 127 -7.85 20.57 8.15
C ARG A 127 -6.45 20.06 8.47
N ALA A 128 -5.74 19.59 7.45
CA ALA A 128 -4.41 19.02 7.61
C ALA A 128 -3.29 19.95 7.14
N THR A 129 -3.53 20.68 6.06
CA THR A 129 -2.62 21.69 5.53
C THR A 129 -3.39 22.68 4.69
N SER A 130 -2.80 23.85 4.48
CA SER A 130 -3.30 24.84 3.55
C SER A 130 -2.16 25.41 2.73
N PHE A 131 -2.48 25.89 1.53
CA PHE A 131 -1.50 26.37 0.59
C PHE A 131 -1.99 27.65 -0.07
N HIS A 132 -1.16 28.69 0.00
CA HIS A 132 -1.44 29.96 -0.65
C HIS A 132 -1.25 29.82 -2.16
N ILE A 133 -2.24 30.27 -2.92
CA ILE A 133 -2.22 30.25 -4.38
C ILE A 133 -1.94 31.66 -4.88
N ASP A 134 -0.79 31.82 -5.54
CA ASP A 134 -0.49 33.01 -6.31
C ASP A 134 -1.37 33.03 -7.58
N PRO A 135 -2.12 34.12 -7.85
CA PRO A 135 -2.99 34.23 -9.03
C PRO A 135 -2.28 34.07 -10.38
N GLU A 136 -0.95 34.23 -10.44
CA GLU A 136 -0.17 34.02 -11.67
C GLU A 136 0.09 32.53 -11.96
N LEU A 137 -0.03 31.66 -10.94
CA LEU A 137 0.28 30.22 -11.04
C LEU A 137 -0.94 29.38 -11.49
N VAL A 138 -1.45 29.70 -12.67
CA VAL A 138 -2.61 29.02 -13.27
C VAL A 138 -2.26 27.68 -13.92
N GLY A 139 -3.26 26.80 -14.04
CA GLY A 139 -3.19 25.52 -14.73
C GLY A 139 -3.20 24.32 -13.77
N PRO A 140 -2.57 23.19 -14.15
CA PRO A 140 -2.65 21.95 -13.39
C PRO A 140 -1.78 21.99 -12.13
N TRP A 141 -2.35 21.52 -11.04
CA TRP A 141 -1.70 21.35 -9.75
C TRP A 141 -1.89 19.92 -9.25
N LYS A 142 -0.98 19.51 -8.37
CA LYS A 142 -1.02 18.22 -7.70
C LYS A 142 -0.67 18.38 -6.23
N VAL A 143 -1.41 17.70 -5.36
CA VAL A 143 -1.06 17.56 -3.95
C VAL A 143 -0.86 16.08 -3.63
N GLU A 144 0.23 15.79 -2.95
CA GLU A 144 0.56 14.44 -2.50
C GLU A 144 0.81 14.42 -0.99
N ILE A 145 0.45 13.33 -0.35
CA ILE A 145 0.79 13.04 1.04
C ILE A 145 1.87 11.98 1.03
N LEU A 146 3.05 12.35 1.48
CA LEU A 146 4.21 11.47 1.54
C LEU A 146 4.37 10.93 2.96
N GLY A 147 4.50 9.62 3.09
CA GLY A 147 4.89 8.98 4.35
C GLY A 147 6.32 9.34 4.73
N ALA A 148 6.68 9.18 6.01
CA ALA A 148 8.07 9.36 6.42
C ALA A 148 8.97 8.34 5.68
N PRO A 149 10.13 8.78 5.13
CA PRO A 149 11.08 7.86 4.53
C PRO A 149 11.61 6.89 5.60
N VAL A 150 11.66 5.60 5.25
CA VAL A 150 12.23 4.56 6.12
C VAL A 150 13.58 4.18 5.54
N GLY A 151 14.65 4.27 6.33
CA GLY A 151 15.97 3.75 5.93
C GLY A 151 16.67 4.45 4.74
N GLY A 152 16.22 5.64 4.34
CA GLY A 152 16.79 6.37 3.20
C GLY A 152 16.11 6.08 1.85
N ASP A 153 15.03 5.30 1.86
CA ASP A 153 14.21 5.05 0.68
C ASP A 153 13.38 6.28 0.27
N GLU A 154 12.91 6.28 -0.98
CA GLU A 154 11.98 7.29 -1.47
C GLU A 154 10.67 7.28 -0.64
N PRO A 155 10.16 8.44 -0.20
CA PRO A 155 8.91 8.51 0.53
C PRO A 155 7.74 7.84 -0.22
N VAL A 156 7.02 6.95 0.46
CA VAL A 156 5.82 6.33 -0.11
C VAL A 156 4.72 7.37 -0.26
N VAL A 157 4.14 7.48 -1.45
CA VAL A 157 2.93 8.30 -1.69
C VAL A 157 1.73 7.58 -1.06
N LEU A 158 1.17 8.17 -0.02
CA LEU A 158 0.00 7.65 0.69
C LEU A 158 -1.32 8.09 0.06
N PHE A 159 -1.30 9.27 -0.58
CA PHE A 159 -2.44 9.86 -1.27
C PHE A 159 -1.94 10.83 -2.33
N GLU A 160 -2.67 10.94 -3.43
CA GLU A 160 -2.42 11.91 -4.50
C GLU A 160 -3.75 12.47 -4.99
N ARG A 161 -3.76 13.77 -5.29
CA ARG A 161 -4.89 14.42 -5.96
C ARG A 161 -4.43 15.53 -6.89
N SER A 162 -5.00 15.55 -8.09
CA SER A 162 -4.81 16.61 -9.07
C SER A 162 -5.99 17.58 -9.05
N PHE A 163 -5.72 18.86 -9.29
CA PHE A 163 -6.72 19.91 -9.41
C PHE A 163 -6.24 21.00 -10.39
N GLU A 164 -7.11 21.95 -10.72
CA GLU A 164 -6.80 23.03 -11.65
C GLU A 164 -7.04 24.40 -11.01
N ILE A 165 -6.11 25.32 -11.24
CA ILE A 165 -6.33 26.75 -11.01
C ILE A 165 -6.67 27.42 -12.35
N PHE A 166 -7.81 28.10 -12.42
CA PHE A 166 -8.27 28.72 -13.68
C PHE A 166 -8.56 30.22 -13.50
N VAL A 167 -8.46 30.97 -14.60
CA VAL A 167 -8.93 32.37 -14.63
C VAL A 167 -10.43 32.36 -15.00
N PRO A 168 -11.31 32.92 -14.16
CA PRO A 168 -12.73 33.02 -14.50
C PRO A 168 -12.96 33.84 -15.78
N SER A 169 -13.79 33.32 -16.69
CA SER A 169 -14.26 34.10 -17.83
C SER A 169 -15.18 35.21 -17.31
N ARG A 170 -14.90 36.46 -17.71
CA ARG A 170 -15.77 37.62 -17.41
C ARG A 170 -17.05 37.60 -18.24
#